data_AF-A0A7W1CA93-F1
#
_entry.id   AF-A0A7W1CA93-F1
#
_cell.length_a   1.000
_cell.length_b   1.000
_cell.length_c   1.000
_cell.angle_alpha   90.00
_cell.angle_beta   90.00
_cell.angle_gamma   90.00
#
_symmetry.space_group_name_H-M   'P 1'
#
loop_
_entity.id
_entity.type
_entity.pdbx_description
1 polymer ?
#
loop_
_entity_poly.entity_id
_entity_poly.type
_entity_poly.pdbx_seq_one_letter_code
_entity_poly.pdbx_strand_id
1 'polypeptide(L)'
;AMREALGAAIVLLLDPDLSEADEASLAAAPGAIVVLGTVLADGMRRAELVLPVTNMAEETGTYVNRDRRVQRYQQARSQPGMARPAWWIAGEVLAGAGPSPSAPATASEAFALLAERWPVFAGLSHADLGYTGRVLPASVPAGAAR
;
A
#
# COMPACT_ATOMS: atom_id res chain seq x y z
N ALA A 1 8.35 -3.81 -14.06
CA ALA A 1 8.27 -3.18 -12.72
C ALA A 1 9.62 -2.60 -12.30
N MET A 2 10.58 -3.37 -11.75
CA MET A 2 11.82 -2.81 -11.22
C MET A 2 12.63 -1.98 -12.24
N ARG A 3 12.92 -2.52 -13.43
CA ARG A 3 13.65 -1.80 -14.49
C ARG A 3 13.00 -0.48 -14.93
N GLU A 4 11.68 -0.39 -14.85
CA GLU A 4 10.94 0.82 -15.21
C GLU A 4 10.98 1.84 -14.08
N ALA A 5 10.85 1.37 -12.83
CA ALA A 5 10.97 2.19 -11.64
C ALA A 5 12.34 2.87 -11.53
N LEU A 6 13.44 2.17 -11.88
CA LEU A 6 14.80 2.72 -11.81
C LEU A 6 15.04 3.96 -12.69
N GLY A 7 14.21 4.20 -13.71
CA GLY A 7 14.28 5.41 -14.53
C GLY A 7 13.44 6.58 -13.99
N ALA A 8 12.66 6.38 -12.94
CA ALA A 8 11.78 7.39 -12.39
C ALA A 8 12.55 8.42 -11.55
N ALA A 9 12.03 9.65 -11.48
CA ALA A 9 12.59 10.68 -10.61
C ALA A 9 12.42 10.33 -9.11
N ILE A 10 11.35 9.61 -8.77
CA ILE A 10 11.07 9.11 -7.43
C ILE A 10 10.67 7.64 -7.54
N VAL A 11 11.31 6.78 -6.74
CA VAL A 11 10.96 5.38 -6.56
C VAL A 11 10.40 5.21 -5.16
N LEU A 12 9.14 4.79 -5.09
CA LEU A 12 8.46 4.47 -3.83
C LEU A 12 8.52 2.97 -3.58
N LEU A 13 9.13 2.56 -2.46
CA LEU A 13 9.21 1.17 -2.04
C LEU A 13 8.32 0.97 -0.82
N LEU A 14 7.37 0.03 -0.90
CA LEU A 14 6.47 -0.31 0.20
C LEU A 14 6.83 -1.69 0.77
N ASP A 15 7.23 -1.70 2.03
CA ASP A 15 7.67 -2.85 2.83
C ASP A 15 8.50 -3.84 1.98
N PRO A 16 9.59 -3.37 1.35
CA PRO A 16 10.24 -4.10 0.28
C PRO A 16 11.05 -5.29 0.83
N ASP A 17 10.87 -6.46 0.22
CA ASP A 17 11.73 -7.63 0.38
C ASP A 17 12.60 -7.76 -0.88
N LEU A 18 13.86 -7.33 -0.78
CA LEU A 18 14.74 -7.14 -1.93
C LEU A 18 15.88 -8.14 -1.93
N SER A 19 16.23 -8.62 -3.11
CA SER A 19 17.47 -9.35 -3.31
C SER A 19 18.66 -8.39 -3.30
N GLU A 20 19.87 -8.90 -3.03
CA GLU A 20 21.11 -8.10 -3.14
C GLU A 20 21.26 -7.43 -4.52
N ALA A 21 20.80 -8.08 -5.59
CA ALA A 21 20.84 -7.54 -6.94
C ALA A 21 19.88 -6.35 -7.14
N ASP A 22 18.70 -6.41 -6.52
CA ASP A 22 17.74 -5.31 -6.54
C ASP A 22 18.25 -4.13 -5.70
N GLU A 23 18.83 -4.39 -4.53
CA GLU A 23 19.46 -3.37 -3.69
C GLU A 23 20.59 -2.66 -4.45
N ALA A 24 21.47 -3.39 -5.12
CA ALA A 24 22.53 -2.82 -5.93
C ALA A 24 21.99 -1.95 -7.08
N SER A 25 20.90 -2.40 -7.72
CA SER A 25 20.23 -1.66 -8.79
C SER A 25 19.61 -0.36 -8.28
N LEU A 26 18.93 -0.41 -7.14
CA LEU A 26 18.34 0.76 -6.48
C LEU A 26 19.41 1.73 -5.98
N ALA A 27 20.54 1.23 -5.48
CA ALA A 27 21.67 2.06 -5.07
C ALA A 27 22.28 2.86 -6.23
N ALA A 28 22.17 2.34 -7.45
CA ALA A 28 22.62 2.99 -8.68
C ALA A 28 21.53 3.83 -9.37
N ALA A 29 20.30 3.84 -8.85
CA ALA A 29 19.21 4.60 -9.44
C ALA A 29 19.51 6.11 -9.36
N PRO A 30 19.26 6.88 -10.44
CA PRO A 30 19.46 8.32 -10.43
C PRO A 30 18.36 9.09 -9.68
N GLY A 31 17.18 8.48 -9.51
CA GLY A 31 16.04 9.06 -8.80
C GLY A 31 16.14 8.94 -7.29
N ALA A 32 15.32 9.70 -6.58
CA ALA A 32 15.20 9.60 -5.13
C ALA A 32 14.44 8.32 -4.73
N ILE A 33 14.95 7.61 -3.74
CA ILE A 33 14.38 6.41 -3.15
C ILE A 33 13.65 6.79 -1.86
N VAL A 34 12.34 6.57 -1.84
CA VAL A 34 11.48 6.76 -0.66
C VAL A 34 10.96 5.41 -0.20
N VAL A 35 11.23 5.06 1.06
CA VAL A 35 10.84 3.78 1.64
C VAL A 35 9.71 3.99 2.65
N LEU A 36 8.61 3.28 2.46
CA LEU A 36 7.53 3.10 3.43
C LEU A 36 7.67 1.71 4.02
N GLY A 37 8.12 1.58 5.27
CA GLY A 37 8.49 0.28 5.82
C GLY A 37 8.05 0.09 7.26
N THR A 38 7.70 -1.15 7.62
CA THR A 38 7.43 -1.54 9.01
C THR A 38 8.74 -1.71 9.78
N VAL A 39 9.80 -2.09 9.07
CA VAL A 39 11.17 -2.25 9.55
C VAL A 39 12.11 -1.59 8.53
N LEU A 40 13.17 -0.94 9.00
CA LEU A 40 14.23 -0.47 8.12
C LEU A 40 15.18 -1.61 7.82
N ALA A 41 15.18 -2.11 6.58
CA ALA A 41 16.11 -3.13 6.12
C ALA A 41 17.51 -2.55 5.88
N ASP A 42 18.55 -3.36 6.12
CA ASP A 42 19.95 -2.96 5.95
C ASP A 42 20.26 -2.51 4.50
N GLY A 43 19.58 -3.09 3.51
CA GLY A 43 19.70 -2.72 2.10
C GLY A 43 19.26 -1.31 1.76
N MET A 44 18.45 -0.67 2.63
CA MET A 44 17.81 0.62 2.37
C MET A 44 18.65 1.82 2.79
N ARG A 45 19.97 1.63 2.98
CA ARG A 45 20.91 2.72 3.31
C ARG A 45 20.93 3.86 2.31
N ARG A 46 20.53 3.61 1.06
CA ARG A 46 20.46 4.66 0.03
C ARG A 46 19.22 5.56 0.16
N ALA A 47 18.18 5.12 0.86
CA ALA A 47 16.91 5.83 0.93
C ALA A 47 17.11 7.29 1.38
N GLU A 48 16.69 8.23 0.55
CA GLU A 48 16.68 9.65 0.90
C GLU A 48 15.61 9.97 1.94
N LEU A 49 14.54 9.17 2.00
CA LEU A 49 13.47 9.28 2.99
C LEU A 49 12.95 7.91 3.40
N VAL A 50 12.79 7.72 4.71
CA VAL A 50 12.15 6.54 5.30
C VAL A 50 10.96 6.99 6.12
N LEU A 51 9.77 6.51 5.76
CA LEU A 51 8.51 6.79 6.44
C LEU A 51 8.03 5.51 7.13
N PRO A 52 7.92 5.48 8.47
CA PRO A 52 7.50 4.29 9.18
C PRO A 52 6.01 4.01 8.91
N VAL A 53 5.69 2.76 8.54
CA VAL A 53 4.31 2.32 8.37
C VAL A 53 3.85 1.36 9.46
N THR A 54 2.55 1.38 9.75
CA THR A 54 1.92 0.41 10.65
C THR A 54 1.82 -0.96 9.99
N ASN A 55 1.87 -2.02 10.81
CA ASN A 55 1.53 -3.37 10.37
C ASN A 55 0.03 -3.68 10.58
N MET A 56 -0.42 -4.86 10.13
CA MET A 56 -1.83 -5.29 10.24
C MET A 56 -2.38 -5.27 11.67
N ALA A 57 -1.55 -5.52 12.69
CA ALA A 57 -2.01 -5.49 14.08
C ALA A 57 -2.18 -4.06 14.62
N GLU A 58 -1.58 -3.07 13.95
CA GLU A 58 -1.50 -1.67 14.39
C GLU A 58 -2.46 -0.74 13.64
N GLU A 59 -3.19 -1.25 12.65
CA GLU A 59 -4.12 -0.48 11.84
C GLU A 59 -5.43 -1.22 11.59
N THR A 60 -6.38 -0.51 11.00
CA THR A 60 -7.63 -1.10 10.49
C THR A 60 -7.56 -1.12 8.98
N GLY A 61 -8.06 -2.17 8.35
CA GLY A 61 -8.04 -2.29 6.90
C GLY A 61 -8.75 -3.53 6.39
N THR A 62 -8.42 -3.89 5.16
CA THR A 62 -8.92 -5.10 4.51
C THR A 62 -7.79 -5.92 3.91
N TYR A 63 -7.92 -7.24 3.93
CA TYR A 63 -7.04 -8.14 3.20
C TYR A 63 -7.88 -9.12 2.35
N VAL A 64 -7.28 -9.63 1.28
CA VAL A 64 -7.85 -10.71 0.47
C VAL A 64 -7.13 -12.00 0.81
N ASN A 65 -7.85 -12.99 1.35
CA ASN A 65 -7.25 -14.27 1.71
C ASN A 65 -7.09 -15.20 0.49
N ARG A 66 -6.47 -16.37 0.71
CA ARG A 66 -6.27 -17.42 -0.31
C ARG A 66 -7.56 -17.95 -0.97
N ASP A 67 -8.70 -17.81 -0.29
CA ASP A 67 -10.02 -18.22 -0.80
C ASP A 67 -10.72 -17.07 -1.57
N ARG A 68 -9.98 -16.00 -1.91
CA ARG A 68 -10.46 -14.78 -2.56
C ARG A 68 -11.52 -14.04 -1.74
N ARG A 69 -11.48 -14.19 -0.42
CA ARG A 69 -12.38 -13.49 0.50
C ARG A 69 -11.74 -12.20 0.97
N VAL A 70 -12.39 -11.08 0.66
CA VAL A 70 -12.06 -9.78 1.27
C VAL A 70 -12.60 -9.78 2.69
N GLN A 71 -11.74 -9.53 3.65
CA GLN A 71 -12.09 -9.47 5.08
C GLN A 71 -11.55 -8.21 5.70
N ARG A 72 -12.25 -7.72 6.71
CA ARG A 72 -11.78 -6.61 7.54
C ARG A 72 -10.92 -7.14 8.68
N TYR A 73 -9.89 -6.39 9.00
CA TYR A 73 -9.18 -6.50 10.27
C TYR A 73 -9.29 -5.16 11.02
N GLN A 74 -9.19 -5.24 12.34
CA GLN A 74 -9.27 -4.10 13.24
C GLN A 74 -7.94 -3.93 13.95
N GLN A 75 -7.63 -2.69 14.32
CA GLN A 75 -6.46 -2.38 15.12
C GLN A 75 -6.50 -3.15 16.44
N ALA A 76 -5.49 -3.98 16.68
CA ALA A 76 -5.33 -4.76 17.90
C ALA A 76 -4.33 -4.11 18.88
N ARG A 77 -3.40 -3.30 18.36
CA ARG A 77 -2.37 -2.59 19.12
C ARG A 77 -2.27 -1.15 18.65
N SER A 78 -1.88 -0.25 19.55
CA SER A 78 -1.58 1.13 19.18
C SER A 78 -0.38 1.19 18.24
N GLN A 79 -0.44 2.10 17.26
CA GLN A 79 0.68 2.38 16.36
C GLN A 79 1.94 2.82 17.13
N PRO A 80 3.13 2.30 16.79
CA PRO A 80 4.37 2.69 17.44
C PRO A 80 4.84 4.07 16.95
N GLY A 81 5.11 4.98 17.90
CA GLY A 81 5.70 6.30 17.60
C GLY A 81 4.94 7.07 16.51
N MET A 82 5.63 7.36 15.41
CA MET A 82 5.10 8.12 14.27
C MET A 82 4.59 7.23 13.12
N ALA A 83 4.54 5.90 13.30
CA ALA A 83 4.04 5.00 12.27
C ALA A 83 2.61 5.36 11.87
N ARG A 84 2.32 5.31 10.57
CA ARG A 84 0.99 5.55 9.99
C ARG A 84 0.67 4.50 8.94
N PRO A 85 -0.60 4.21 8.66
CA PRO A 85 -0.96 3.31 7.58
C PRO A 85 -0.43 3.78 6.23
N ALA A 86 0.04 2.86 5.40
CA ALA A 86 0.61 3.20 4.08
C ALA A 86 -0.41 3.94 3.19
N TRP A 87 -1.69 3.56 3.27
CA TRP A 87 -2.77 4.25 2.55
C TRP A 87 -2.95 5.71 3.00
N TRP A 88 -2.70 6.01 4.28
CA TRP A 88 -2.81 7.36 4.82
C TRP A 88 -1.65 8.22 4.32
N ILE A 89 -0.42 7.69 4.42
CA ILE A 89 0.79 8.38 3.93
C ILE A 89 0.66 8.68 2.44
N ALA A 90 0.23 7.70 1.64
CA ALA A 90 0.01 7.89 0.21
C ALA A 90 -1.04 8.99 -0.06
N GLY A 91 -2.13 9.00 0.70
CA GLY A 91 -3.15 10.05 0.61
C GLY A 91 -2.61 11.44 0.93
N GLU A 92 -1.85 11.58 2.02
CA GLU A 92 -1.27 12.86 2.45
C GLU A 92 -0.24 13.39 1.44
N VAL A 93 0.61 12.51 0.90
CA VAL A 93 1.57 12.88 -0.15
C VAL A 93 0.85 13.40 -1.39
N LEU A 94 -0.24 12.74 -1.81
CA LEU A 94 -1.04 13.16 -2.96
C LEU A 94 -1.81 14.45 -2.71
N ALA A 95 -2.32 14.65 -1.50
CA ALA A 95 -3.03 15.87 -1.09
C ALA A 95 -2.07 17.07 -1.03
N GLY A 96 -0.83 16.87 -0.58
CA GLY A 96 0.19 17.93 -0.55
C GLY A 96 0.73 18.32 -1.94
N ALA A 97 0.61 17.45 -2.93
CA ALA A 97 1.19 17.64 -4.27
C ALA A 97 0.28 18.39 -5.27
N GLY A 98 -0.97 18.73 -4.93
CA GLY A 98 -1.87 19.41 -5.86
C GLY A 98 -3.30 19.61 -5.35
N PRO A 99 -4.26 19.94 -6.24
CA PRO A 99 -5.66 20.19 -5.86
C PRO A 99 -6.46 18.90 -5.55
N SER A 100 -5.76 17.81 -5.24
CA SER A 100 -6.37 16.51 -4.97
C SER A 100 -7.27 16.57 -3.74
N PRO A 101 -8.34 15.75 -3.67
CA PRO A 101 -9.12 15.61 -2.45
C PRO A 101 -8.21 15.27 -1.26
N SER A 102 -8.63 15.67 -0.06
CA SER A 102 -7.96 15.32 1.18
C SER A 102 -7.68 13.82 1.26
N ALA A 103 -6.58 13.44 1.91
CA ALA A 103 -6.29 12.04 2.20
C ALA A 103 -7.52 11.35 2.82
N PRO A 104 -7.77 10.06 2.52
CA PRO A 104 -8.82 9.32 3.21
C PRO A 104 -8.55 9.40 4.72
N ALA A 105 -9.56 9.80 5.49
CA ALA A 105 -9.46 9.93 6.93
C ALA A 105 -9.60 8.58 7.65
N THR A 106 -10.18 7.58 6.96
CA THR A 106 -10.42 6.24 7.52
C THR A 106 -10.07 5.14 6.52
N ALA A 107 -9.81 3.94 7.05
CA ALA A 107 -9.61 2.74 6.24
C ALA A 107 -10.84 2.41 5.36
N SER A 108 -12.04 2.78 5.81
CA SER A 108 -13.26 2.61 5.02
C SER A 108 -13.28 3.52 3.79
N GLU A 109 -12.82 4.77 3.93
CA GLU A 109 -12.69 5.70 2.81
C GLU A 109 -11.58 5.26 1.87
N ALA A 110 -10.44 4.82 2.40
CA ALA A 110 -9.36 4.25 1.58
C ALA A 110 -9.83 3.03 0.76
N PHE A 111 -10.63 2.15 1.38
CA PHE A 111 -11.23 1.01 0.67
C PHE A 111 -12.26 1.43 -0.37
N ALA A 112 -13.06 2.46 -0.12
CA ALA A 112 -13.99 3.00 -1.10
C ALA A 112 -13.26 3.53 -2.35
N LEU A 113 -12.16 4.28 -2.17
CA LEU A 113 -11.32 4.74 -3.28
C LEU A 113 -10.72 3.57 -4.08
N LEU A 114 -10.30 2.51 -3.40
CA LEU A 114 -9.85 1.27 -4.05
C LEU A 114 -10.99 0.63 -4.87
N ALA A 115 -12.19 0.54 -4.30
CA ALA A 115 -13.35 -0.09 -4.92
C ALA A 115 -13.90 0.69 -6.12
N GLU A 116 -13.78 2.02 -6.12
CA GLU A 116 -14.08 2.87 -7.28
C GLU A 116 -13.11 2.62 -8.43
N ARG A 117 -11.84 2.35 -8.13
CA ARG A 117 -10.80 2.18 -9.17
C ARG A 117 -10.75 0.78 -9.74
N TRP A 118 -11.04 -0.25 -8.95
CA TRP A 118 -10.83 -1.65 -9.30
C TRP A 118 -12.15 -2.41 -9.35
N PRO A 119 -12.64 -2.78 -10.57
CA PRO A 119 -13.96 -3.39 -10.75
C PRO A 119 -14.21 -4.66 -9.94
N VAL A 120 -13.15 -5.41 -9.58
CA VAL A 120 -13.27 -6.62 -8.76
C VAL A 120 -13.85 -6.34 -7.36
N PHE A 121 -13.70 -5.12 -6.85
CA PHE A 121 -14.23 -4.70 -5.55
C PHE A 121 -15.52 -3.88 -5.66
N ALA A 122 -16.08 -3.72 -6.87
CA ALA A 122 -17.25 -2.88 -7.10
C ALA A 122 -18.44 -3.28 -6.20
N GLY A 123 -19.05 -2.28 -5.58
CA GLY A 123 -20.20 -2.47 -4.67
C GLY A 123 -19.84 -3.08 -3.31
N LEU A 124 -18.55 -3.25 -2.99
CA LEU A 124 -18.12 -3.59 -1.64
C LEU A 124 -17.79 -2.32 -0.84
N SER A 125 -18.24 -2.29 0.41
CA SER A 125 -17.80 -1.33 1.42
C SER A 125 -17.37 -2.06 2.70
N HIS A 126 -16.71 -1.35 3.62
CA HIS A 126 -16.46 -1.90 4.96
C HIS A 126 -17.74 -2.41 5.65
N ALA A 127 -18.88 -1.74 5.43
CA ALA A 127 -20.16 -2.18 5.99
C ALA A 127 -20.59 -3.52 5.36
N ASP A 128 -20.50 -3.65 4.04
CA ASP A 128 -20.89 -4.88 3.31
C ASP A 128 -20.03 -6.09 3.65
N LEU A 129 -18.76 -5.86 4.00
CA LEU A 129 -17.84 -6.93 4.39
C LEU A 129 -18.24 -7.56 5.74
N GLY A 130 -18.81 -6.80 6.67
CA GLY A 130 -19.12 -7.27 8.02
C GLY A 130 -17.92 -7.95 8.70
N TYR A 131 -18.20 -8.93 9.58
CA TYR A 131 -17.16 -9.71 10.28
C TYR A 131 -16.70 -10.95 9.50
N THR A 132 -17.51 -11.44 8.55
CA THR A 132 -17.24 -12.68 7.81
C THR A 132 -16.60 -12.45 6.44
N GLY A 133 -16.49 -11.19 6.01
CA GLY A 133 -16.02 -10.83 4.68
C GLY A 133 -16.91 -11.30 3.54
N ARG A 134 -16.47 -11.03 2.30
CA ARG A 134 -17.16 -11.41 1.06
C ARG A 134 -16.19 -12.08 0.09
N VAL A 135 -16.64 -13.15 -0.55
CA VAL A 135 -15.86 -13.83 -1.60
C VAL A 135 -15.99 -13.01 -2.87
N LEU A 136 -14.86 -12.63 -3.46
CA LEU A 136 -14.82 -11.94 -4.74
C LEU A 136 -15.42 -12.83 -5.83
N PRO A 137 -15.97 -12.27 -6.92
CA PRO A 137 -16.28 -13.07 -8.11
C PRO A 137 -15.00 -13.74 -8.62
N ALA A 138 -15.11 -14.94 -9.19
CA ALA A 138 -13.98 -15.55 -9.89
C ALA A 138 -13.57 -14.59 -11.02
N SER A 139 -12.28 -14.26 -11.14
CA SER A 139 -11.83 -13.36 -12.19
C SER A 139 -11.98 -14.02 -13.56
N VAL A 140 -12.34 -13.22 -14.57
CA VAL A 140 -11.91 -13.41 -15.97
C VAL A 140 -10.36 -13.61 -15.97
N PRO A 141 -9.77 -14.42 -16.87
CA PRO A 141 -8.37 -14.84 -16.74
C PRO A 141 -7.40 -13.67 -16.55
N ALA A 142 -6.44 -13.83 -15.63
CA ALA A 142 -5.34 -12.89 -15.46
C ALA A 142 -4.55 -12.81 -16.78
N GLY A 143 -4.57 -11.63 -17.43
CA GLY A 143 -3.93 -11.43 -18.74
C GLY A 143 -4.50 -10.30 -19.61
N ALA A 144 -5.63 -9.69 -19.25
CA ALA A 144 -6.16 -8.53 -19.98
C ALA A 144 -5.75 -7.20 -19.31
N ALA A 145 -4.45 -6.90 -19.29
CA ALA A 145 -3.98 -5.53 -19.18
C ALA A 145 -3.77 -5.01 -20.61
N ARG A 146 -4.51 -3.96 -20.99
CA ARG A 146 -4.16 -3.12 -22.14
C ARG A 146 -3.14 -2.09 -21.71
#